data_AF-A0A6M1NBG1-F1
#
_entry.id   AF-A0A6M1NBG1-F1
#
_cell.length_a   1.000
_cell.length_b   1.000
_cell.length_c   1.000
_cell.angle_alpha   90.00
_cell.angle_beta   90.00
_cell.angle_gamma   90.00
#
_symmetry.space_group_name_H-M   'P 1'
#
loop_
_entity.id
_entity.type
_entity.pdbx_description
1 polymer ?
#
loop_
_entity_poly.entity_id
_entity_poly.type
_entity_poly.pdbx_seq_one_letter_code
_entity_poly.pdbx_strand_id
1 'polypeptide(L)'
;LSVTFDEEVELGTIGTLQLMDGATVLKTYDLSVTADRTAFTLSADKKTLSWTVGLDLPLNTNIAVAVSAGFVKDEADNDFAGITAASGAWNFTTLNRIMVTSVAVPANATYRIGQE
;
A
#
# COMPACT_ATOMS: atom_id res chain seq x y z
N LEU A 1 -2.72 -2.47 2.22
CA LEU A 1 -3.57 -1.38 1.70
C LEU A 1 -4.89 -1.99 1.24
N SER A 2 -5.98 -1.22 1.28
CA SER A 2 -7.28 -1.68 0.80
C SER A 2 -8.12 -0.51 0.28
N VAL A 3 -9.07 -0.83 -0.60
CA VAL A 3 -10.11 0.08 -1.12
C VAL A 3 -11.44 -0.67 -1.15
N THR A 4 -12.52 0.04 -0.85
CA THR A 4 -13.89 -0.50 -0.85
C THR A 4 -14.72 0.19 -1.92
N PHE A 5 -15.49 -0.60 -2.66
CA PHE A 5 -16.43 -0.20 -3.70
C PHE A 5 -17.85 -0.25 -3.14
N ASP A 6 -18.76 0.51 -3.74
CA ASP A 6 -20.19 0.49 -3.41
C ASP A 6 -20.92 -0.73 -3.99
N GLU A 7 -20.34 -1.38 -4.99
CA GLU A 7 -20.80 -2.62 -5.61
C GLU A 7 -19.74 -3.73 -5.63
N GLU A 8 -20.15 -4.92 -6.09
CA GLU A 8 -19.25 -6.07 -6.25
C GLU A 8 -18.35 -5.86 -7.46
N VAL A 9 -17.05 -6.16 -7.32
CA VAL A 9 -16.08 -6.01 -8.40
C VAL A 9 -15.22 -7.26 -8.58
N GLU A 10 -14.63 -7.37 -9.77
CA GLU A 10 -13.56 -8.32 -10.08
C GLU A 10 -12.33 -7.61 -10.65
N LEU A 11 -11.16 -8.24 -10.50
CA LEU A 11 -9.96 -7.74 -11.16
C LEU A 11 -10.14 -7.81 -12.68
N GLY A 12 -9.73 -6.75 -13.38
CA GLY A 12 -9.65 -6.75 -14.83
C GLY A 12 -8.58 -7.71 -15.36
N THR A 13 -8.52 -7.84 -16.69
CA THR A 13 -7.48 -8.61 -17.39
C THR A 13 -6.23 -7.77 -17.70
N ILE A 14 -6.39 -6.44 -17.73
CA ILE A 14 -5.36 -5.45 -17.96
C ILE A 14 -5.44 -4.35 -16.89
N GLY A 15 -4.45 -3.47 -16.88
CA GLY A 15 -4.43 -2.31 -16.00
C GLY A 15 -3.32 -2.38 -14.97
N THR A 16 -3.03 -1.23 -14.39
CA THR A 16 -1.92 -1.05 -13.45
C THR A 16 -2.37 -0.34 -12.18
N LEU A 17 -1.73 -0.71 -11.07
CA LEU A 17 -1.76 0.04 -9.83
C LEU A 17 -0.34 0.50 -9.50
N GLN A 18 -0.16 1.79 -9.26
CA GLN A 18 1.15 2.39 -8.99
C GLN A 18 1.16 3.11 -7.64
N LEU A 19 2.25 2.95 -6.92
CA LEU A 19 2.59 3.80 -5.77
C LEU A 19 3.63 4.82 -6.24
N MET A 20 3.37 6.10 -5.97
CA MET A 20 4.16 7.21 -6.51
C MET A 20 4.57 8.19 -5.40
N ASP A 21 5.81 8.67 -5.48
CA ASP A 21 6.32 9.83 -4.73
C ASP A 21 6.53 10.97 -5.73
N GLY A 22 5.58 11.90 -5.78
CA GLY A 22 5.50 12.92 -6.83
C GLY A 22 5.43 12.27 -8.23
N ALA A 23 6.46 12.51 -9.04
CA ALA A 23 6.58 11.94 -10.39
C ALA A 23 7.32 10.58 -10.42
N THR A 24 7.91 10.15 -9.31
CA THR A 24 8.67 8.90 -9.22
C THR A 24 7.74 7.74 -8.92
N VAL A 25 7.78 6.71 -9.77
CA VAL A 25 7.09 5.44 -9.50
C VAL A 25 7.93 4.59 -8.55
N LEU A 26 7.39 4.25 -7.38
CA LEU A 26 8.03 3.40 -6.38
C LEU A 26 7.74 1.91 -6.63
N LYS A 27 6.51 1.61 -7.06
CA LYS A 27 6.06 0.26 -7.36
C LYS A 27 4.96 0.30 -8.40
N THR A 28 5.00 -0.67 -9.32
CA THR A 28 3.90 -0.98 -10.24
C THR A 28 3.44 -2.41 -9.96
N TYR A 29 2.14 -2.61 -10.01
CA TYR A 29 1.48 -3.90 -10.18
C TYR A 29 0.78 -3.88 -11.53
N ASP A 30 1.09 -4.83 -12.39
CA ASP A 30 0.47 -4.96 -13.72
C ASP A 30 -0.38 -6.24 -13.78
N LEU A 31 -1.68 -6.12 -14.04
CA LEU A 31 -2.58 -7.28 -14.07
C LEU A 31 -2.29 -8.26 -15.21
N SER A 32 -1.56 -7.83 -16.25
CA SER A 32 -1.06 -8.73 -17.29
C SER A 32 0.03 -9.68 -16.77
N VAL A 33 0.64 -9.39 -15.62
CA VAL A 33 1.64 -10.21 -14.95
C VAL A 33 0.97 -11.06 -13.87
N THR A 34 0.98 -12.39 -14.04
CA THR A 34 0.33 -13.32 -13.11
C THR A 34 0.76 -13.14 -11.65
N ALA A 35 2.06 -12.90 -11.41
CA ALA A 35 2.59 -12.72 -10.05
C ALA A 35 2.01 -11.46 -9.37
N ASP A 36 1.91 -10.35 -10.11
CA ASP A 36 1.35 -9.10 -9.60
C ASP A 36 -0.16 -9.25 -9.36
N ARG A 37 -0.87 -9.93 -10.27
CA ARG A 37 -2.31 -10.20 -10.11
C ARG A 37 -2.61 -11.02 -8.84
N THR A 38 -1.74 -11.97 -8.49
CA THR A 38 -1.90 -12.76 -7.26
C THR A 38 -1.60 -12.01 -5.96
N ALA A 39 -1.05 -10.79 -6.03
CA ALA A 39 -0.81 -9.97 -4.85
C ALA A 39 -2.10 -9.38 -4.24
N PHE A 40 -3.19 -9.39 -5.02
CA PHE A 40 -4.47 -8.81 -4.63
C PHE A 40 -5.44 -9.87 -4.13
N THR A 41 -6.26 -9.48 -3.15
CA THR A 41 -7.31 -10.31 -2.58
C THR A 41 -8.59 -9.51 -2.48
N LEU A 42 -9.67 -10.05 -3.02
CA LEU A 42 -11.03 -9.55 -2.82
C LEU A 42 -11.63 -10.16 -1.55
N SER A 43 -12.40 -9.36 -0.82
CA SER A 43 -13.25 -9.83 0.28
C SER A 43 -14.32 -10.80 -0.20
N ALA A 44 -14.96 -11.50 0.75
CA ALA A 44 -16.00 -12.48 0.43
C ALA A 44 -17.22 -11.87 -0.28
N ASP A 45 -17.55 -10.61 0.01
CA ASP A 45 -18.60 -9.83 -0.66
C ASP A 45 -18.10 -9.15 -1.95
N LYS A 46 -16.86 -9.40 -2.36
CA LYS A 46 -16.19 -8.79 -3.53
C LYS A 46 -16.18 -7.26 -3.58
N LYS A 47 -16.49 -6.58 -2.47
CA LYS A 47 -16.52 -5.10 -2.43
C LYS A 47 -15.23 -4.48 -1.95
N THR A 48 -14.33 -5.25 -1.36
CA THR A 48 -13.07 -4.72 -0.82
C THR A 48 -11.89 -5.42 -1.47
N LEU A 49 -11.06 -4.64 -2.16
CA LEU A 49 -9.79 -5.09 -2.72
C LEU A 49 -8.67 -4.76 -1.74
N SER A 50 -7.81 -5.71 -1.43
CA SER A 50 -6.67 -5.53 -0.51
C SER A 50 -5.39 -6.16 -1.06
N TRP A 51 -4.25 -5.60 -0.67
CA TRP A 51 -2.92 -6.14 -0.99
C TRP A 51 -1.85 -5.65 -0.01
N THR A 52 -0.67 -6.26 -0.09
CA THR A 52 0.54 -5.83 0.63
C THR A 52 1.58 -5.31 -0.35
N VAL A 53 2.18 -4.15 -0.05
CA VAL A 53 3.11 -3.44 -0.96
C VAL A 53 4.42 -4.24 -1.18
N GLY A 54 4.82 -5.07 -0.21
CA GLY A 54 5.97 -5.96 -0.34
C GLY A 54 7.33 -5.27 -0.34
N LEU A 55 7.38 -3.97 -0.06
CA LEU A 55 8.61 -3.18 0.12
C LEU A 55 8.42 -2.08 1.17
N ASP A 56 9.52 -1.63 1.75
CA ASP A 56 9.55 -0.49 2.66
C ASP A 56 9.35 0.81 1.88
N LEU A 57 8.32 1.57 2.24
CA LEU A 57 8.06 2.87 1.65
C LEU A 57 8.98 3.95 2.25
N PRO A 58 9.35 5.00 1.48
CA PRO A 58 10.09 6.15 1.99
C PRO A 58 9.40 6.74 3.22
N LEU A 59 10.19 7.18 4.21
CA LEU A 59 9.68 7.74 5.47
C LEU A 59 9.36 9.23 5.31
N ASN A 60 8.32 9.69 6.02
CA ASN A 60 7.89 11.09 5.98
C ASN A 60 7.62 11.58 4.54
N THR A 61 7.05 10.70 3.72
CA THR A 61 6.82 10.93 2.28
C THR A 61 5.34 10.79 1.98
N ASN A 62 4.81 11.72 1.18
CA ASN A 62 3.46 11.62 0.65
C ASN A 62 3.43 10.63 -0.53
N ILE A 63 2.70 9.54 -0.37
CA ILE A 63 2.57 8.48 -1.35
C ILE A 63 1.19 8.58 -1.99
N ALA A 64 1.16 8.79 -3.30
CA ALA A 64 -0.06 8.71 -4.10
C ALA A 64 -0.26 7.30 -4.63
N VAL A 65 -1.51 6.83 -4.65
CA VAL A 65 -1.89 5.57 -5.28
C VAL A 65 -2.64 5.90 -6.56
N ALA A 66 -2.09 5.49 -7.70
CA ALA A 66 -2.74 5.58 -9.00
C ALA A 66 -3.25 4.21 -9.43
N VAL A 67 -4.45 4.18 -9.99
CA VAL A 67 -5.10 2.97 -10.51
C VAL A 67 -5.52 3.31 -11.93
N SER A 68 -5.05 2.59 -12.94
CA SER A 68 -5.49 2.83 -14.31
C SER A 68 -6.94 2.36 -14.50
N ALA A 69 -7.61 2.90 -15.53
CA ALA A 69 -8.88 2.36 -15.98
C ALA A 69 -8.76 0.86 -16.29
N GLY A 70 -9.83 0.10 -16.03
CA GLY A 70 -9.91 -1.33 -16.29
C GLY A 70 -9.16 -2.23 -15.30
N PHE A 71 -8.50 -1.68 -14.27
CA PHE A 71 -7.87 -2.48 -13.21
C PHE A 71 -8.89 -3.31 -12.41
N VAL A 72 -10.09 -2.78 -12.26
CA VAL A 72 -11.26 -3.43 -11.67
C VAL A 72 -12.47 -3.13 -12.54
N LYS A 73 -13.43 -4.06 -12.55
CA LYS A 73 -14.71 -3.92 -13.24
C LYS A 73 -15.84 -4.54 -12.42
N ASP A 74 -17.07 -4.12 -12.69
CA ASP A 74 -18.26 -4.70 -12.08
C ASP A 74 -18.67 -6.02 -12.75
N GLU A 75 -19.72 -6.67 -12.23
CA GLU A 75 -20.25 -7.91 -12.80
C GLU A 75 -20.95 -7.74 -14.16
N ALA A 76 -21.24 -6.49 -14.56
CA ALA A 76 -21.82 -6.14 -15.85
C ALA A 76 -20.77 -5.74 -16.91
N ASP A 77 -19.48 -5.94 -16.60
CA ASP A 77 -18.32 -5.65 -17.46
C ASP A 77 -18.08 -4.13 -17.67
N ASN A 78 -18.54 -3.29 -16.75
CA ASN A 78 -18.20 -1.86 -16.75
C ASN A 78 -16.87 -1.63 -16.02
N ASP A 79 -15.93 -0.98 -16.72
CA ASP A 79 -14.62 -0.65 -16.17
C ASP A 79 -14.69 0.48 -15.12
N PHE A 80 -13.98 0.29 -14.01
CA PHE A 80 -13.66 1.40 -13.12
C PHE A 80 -12.79 2.41 -13.88
N ALA A 81 -13.16 3.68 -13.84
CA ALA A 81 -12.47 4.76 -14.57
C ALA A 81 -11.02 4.99 -14.10
N GLY A 82 -10.65 4.48 -12.91
CA GLY A 82 -9.33 4.62 -12.33
C GLY A 82 -9.18 5.83 -11.41
N ILE A 83 -8.00 5.95 -10.82
CA ILE A 83 -7.56 7.04 -9.96
C ILE A 83 -6.22 7.53 -10.50
N THR A 84 -6.10 8.81 -10.80
CA THR A 84 -4.80 9.40 -11.19
C THR A 84 -4.08 9.94 -9.97
N ALA A 85 -2.75 9.83 -9.92
CA ALA A 85 -1.96 10.43 -8.83
C ALA A 85 -2.19 11.94 -8.72
N ALA A 86 -2.36 12.62 -9.86
CA ALA A 86 -2.61 14.06 -9.92
C ALA A 86 -3.96 14.48 -9.31
N SER A 87 -4.95 13.58 -9.25
CA SER A 87 -6.25 13.88 -8.64
C SER A 87 -6.17 14.08 -7.13
N GLY A 88 -5.15 13.50 -6.48
CA GLY A 88 -5.07 13.46 -5.02
C GLY A 88 -6.17 12.62 -4.35
N ALA A 89 -7.01 11.89 -5.09
CA ALA A 89 -8.13 11.15 -4.52
C ALA A 89 -7.69 10.03 -3.57
N TRP A 90 -6.52 9.43 -3.81
CA TRP A 90 -5.91 8.46 -2.90
C TRP A 90 -4.44 8.79 -2.66
N ASN A 91 -4.16 9.37 -1.50
CA ASN A 91 -2.80 9.60 -1.02
C ASN A 91 -2.73 9.42 0.50
N PHE A 92 -1.53 9.15 1.02
CA PHE A 92 -1.24 9.09 2.45
C PHE A 92 0.22 9.45 2.71
N THR A 93 0.52 10.00 3.88
CA THR A 93 1.90 10.28 4.29
C THR A 93 2.40 9.20 5.24
N THR A 94 3.56 8.61 4.92
CA THR A 94 4.21 7.63 5.81
C THR A 94 4.76 8.32 7.05
N LEU A 95 4.70 7.65 8.20
CA LEU A 95 5.25 8.20 9.43
C LEU A 95 6.78 8.16 9.43
N ASN A 96 7.36 9.08 10.19
CA ASN A 96 8.79 9.04 10.48
C ASN A 96 9.12 7.84 11.37
N ARG A 97 10.25 7.17 11.12
CA ARG A 97 10.77 6.14 12.03
C ARG A 97 11.60 6.81 13.10
N ILE A 98 11.14 6.79 14.36
CA ILE A 98 11.99 7.18 15.49
C ILE A 98 12.99 6.03 15.72
N MET A 99 14.26 6.27 15.40
CA MET A 99 15.35 5.34 15.70
C MET A 99 15.99 5.74 17.03
N VAL A 100 15.94 4.86 18.03
CA VAL A 100 16.79 4.97 19.22
C VAL A 100 18.14 4.37 18.88
N THR A 101 19.07 5.22 18.47
CA THR A 101 20.40 4.80 17.99
C THR A 101 21.40 4.57 19.13
N SER A 102 21.08 5.01 20.35
CA SER A 102 21.82 4.65 21.55
C SER A 102 20.95 4.76 22.79
N VAL A 103 21.11 3.79 23.68
CA VAL A 103 20.70 3.92 25.08
C VAL A 103 21.96 4.22 25.86
N ALA A 104 22.03 5.39 26.49
CA ALA A 104 23.12 5.70 27.39
C ALA A 104 22.95 4.84 28.65
N VAL A 105 23.80 3.81 28.82
CA VAL A 105 23.94 3.13 30.11
C VAL A 105 24.88 3.98 30.97
N PRO A 106 24.45 4.47 32.15
CA PRO A 106 25.35 5.21 33.02
C PRO A 106 26.57 4.36 33.37
N ALA A 107 27.77 4.91 33.21
CA ALA A 107 29.05 4.21 33.44
C ALA A 107 29.22 3.63 34.86
N ASN A 108 28.32 3.97 35.78
CA ASN A 108 28.38 3.65 37.21
C ASN A 108 27.14 2.88 37.69
N ALA A 109 26.28 2.40 36.78
CA ALA A 109 25.13 1.60 37.16
C ALA A 109 25.60 0.24 37.67
N THR A 110 25.79 0.12 38.98
CA THR A 110 25.86 -1.17 39.65
C THR A 110 24.45 -1.77 39.57
N TYR A 111 24.19 -2.57 38.54
CA TYR A 111 23.00 -3.40 38.51
C TYR A 111 23.13 -4.43 39.63
N ARG A 112 22.45 -4.16 40.75
CA ARG A 112 22.30 -5.12 41.83
C ARG A 112 21.39 -6.24 41.32
N ILE A 113 22.00 -7.27 40.74
CA ILE A 113 21.36 -8.58 40.65
C ILE A 113 21.07 -9.04 42.08
N GLY A 114 19.85 -9.57 42.27
CA GLY A 114 19.16 -9.72 43.55
C GLY A 114 20.05 -10.05 44.74
N GLN A 115 19.83 -9.30 45.83
CA GLN A 115 20.15 -9.81 47.15
C GLN A 115 18.92 -10.58 47.62
N GLU A 116 18.99 -11.90 47.48
CA GLU A 116 18.36 -12.82 48.41
C GLU A 116 19.31 -13.05 49.60
#